data_AF-A0A2E7QIX5-F1
#
_entry.id   AF-A0A2E7QIX5-F1
#
_cell.length_a   1.000
_cell.length_b   1.000
_cell.length_c   1.000
_cell.angle_alpha   90.00
_cell.angle_beta   90.00
_cell.angle_gamma   90.00
#
_symmetry.space_group_name_H-M   'P 1'
#
loop_
_entity.id
_entity.type
_entity.pdbx_description
1 polymer ?
#
loop_
_entity_poly.entity_id
_entity_poly.type
_entity_poly.pdbx_seq_one_letter_code
_entity_poly.pdbx_strand_id
1 'polypeptide(L)'
;VAEKLKLFSISVHAGLAETGAVMASAALCGLKVKGKAAHAASPYQGIDPIVMRSEIVNALQIISSRVTNILETIVVTVTHFHAGDTDNIISDEAILRGTARSFAE
;
A
#
# COMPACT_ATOMS: atom_id res chain seq x y z
N VAL A 1 21.15 -2.68 -7.49
CA VAL A 1 20.17 -2.11 -6.52
C VAL A 1 19.17 -1.19 -7.20
N ALA A 2 19.60 -0.26 -8.05
CA ALA A 2 18.71 0.67 -8.79
C ALA A 2 17.64 -0.01 -9.68
N GLU A 3 17.91 -1.18 -10.26
CA GLU A 3 16.94 -1.87 -11.11
C GLU A 3 15.77 -2.50 -10.32
N LYS A 4 16.00 -2.87 -9.05
CA LYS A 4 14.96 -3.40 -8.14
C LYS A 4 13.98 -2.32 -7.66
N LEU A 5 14.34 -1.04 -7.76
CA LEU A 5 13.45 0.08 -7.39
C LEU A 5 12.35 0.34 -8.43
N LYS A 6 12.43 -0.25 -9.64
CA LYS A 6 11.36 -0.18 -10.66
C LYS A 6 10.17 -1.11 -10.38
N LEU A 7 10.20 -1.89 -9.30
CA LEU A 7 9.16 -2.86 -8.93
C LEU A 7 7.93 -2.22 -8.27
N PHE A 8 8.03 -0.96 -7.86
CA PHE A 8 6.98 -0.27 -7.12
C PHE A 8 6.52 0.97 -7.89
N SER A 9 5.21 1.10 -8.06
CA SER A 9 4.58 2.35 -8.51
C SER A 9 3.59 2.79 -7.44
N ILE A 10 3.89 3.92 -6.81
CA ILE A 10 3.03 4.57 -5.81
C ILE A 10 2.36 5.75 -6.50
N SER A 11 1.04 5.81 -6.39
CA SER A 11 0.22 6.93 -6.82
C SER A 11 -0.55 7.43 -5.61
N VAL A 12 -0.39 8.72 -5.30
CA VAL A 12 -1.16 9.40 -4.25
C VAL A 12 -1.97 10.48 -4.93
N HIS A 13 -3.29 10.40 -4.80
CA HIS A 13 -4.22 11.41 -5.29
C HIS A 13 -4.80 12.12 -4.07
N ALA A 14 -4.33 13.34 -3.80
CA ALA A 14 -4.91 14.17 -2.76
C ALA A 14 -6.31 14.62 -3.21
N GLY A 15 -7.35 14.25 -2.47
CA GLY A 15 -8.66 14.87 -2.59
C GLY A 15 -8.67 16.13 -1.73
N LEU A 16 -8.85 17.30 -2.34
CA LEU A 16 -9.12 18.52 -1.56
C LEU A 16 -10.45 18.33 -0.82
N ALA A 17 -10.40 18.27 0.51
CA ALA A 17 -11.56 18.56 1.35
C ALA A 17 -11.61 20.08 1.54
N GLU A 18 -12.78 20.68 1.36
CA GLU A 18 -12.97 22.12 1.54
C GLU A 18 -12.56 22.57 2.95
N THR A 19 -11.90 23.72 3.02
CA THR A 19 -11.38 24.33 4.24
C THR A 19 -12.50 24.56 5.25
N GLY A 20 -12.52 23.72 6.27
CA GLY A 20 -13.29 23.90 7.49
C GLY A 20 -12.86 22.83 8.49
N ALA A 21 -12.62 23.24 9.74
CA ALA A 21 -12.14 22.42 10.87
C ALA A 21 -13.00 21.17 11.22
N VAL A 22 -13.96 20.82 10.37
CA VAL A 22 -14.94 19.74 10.53
C VAL A 22 -14.65 18.55 9.61
N MET A 23 -13.84 18.69 8.54
CA MET A 23 -13.60 17.60 7.58
C MET A 23 -12.11 17.25 7.44
N ALA A 24 -11.74 16.01 7.74
CA ALA A 24 -10.38 15.50 7.51
C ALA A 24 -10.00 15.57 6.02
N SER A 25 -8.79 16.07 5.74
CA SER A 25 -8.18 15.95 4.42
C SER A 25 -8.03 14.48 4.05
N ALA A 26 -8.47 14.08 2.85
CA ALA A 26 -8.52 12.69 2.42
C ALA A 26 -7.66 12.48 1.16
N ALA A 27 -6.64 11.63 1.27
CA ALA A 27 -5.82 11.21 0.14
C ALA A 27 -6.13 9.76 -0.22
N LEU A 28 -6.39 9.51 -1.51
CA LEU A 28 -6.43 8.15 -2.05
C LEU A 28 -5.00 7.71 -2.35
N CYS A 29 -4.62 6.54 -1.84
CA CYS A 29 -3.33 5.94 -2.13
C CYS A 29 -3.53 4.64 -2.91
N GLY A 30 -2.74 4.48 -3.98
CA GLY A 30 -2.70 3.29 -4.80
C GLY A 30 -1.25 2.85 -4.97
N LEU A 31 -0.97 1.59 -4.66
CA LEU A 31 0.34 0.98 -4.83
C LEU A 31 0.19 -0.24 -5.73
N LYS A 32 1.01 -0.35 -6.78
CA LYS A 32 1.20 -1.58 -7.56
C LYS A 32 2.59 -2.15 -7.27
N VAL A 33 2.62 -3.42 -6.87
CA VAL A 33 3.86 -4.16 -6.62
C VAL A 33 4.02 -5.16 -7.75
N LYS A 34 5.12 -5.07 -8.48
CA LYS A 34 5.50 -6.06 -9.50
C LYS A 34 6.31 -7.16 -8.84
N GLY A 35 5.95 -8.39 -9.14
CA GLY A 35 6.66 -9.60 -8.79
C GLY A 35 7.12 -10.34 -10.05
N LYS A 36 7.19 -11.65 -9.94
CA LYS A 36 7.49 -12.56 -11.06
C LYS A 36 6.77 -13.87 -10.80
N ALA A 37 5.93 -14.27 -11.75
CA ALA A 37 5.17 -15.50 -11.62
C ALA A 37 6.08 -16.74 -11.52
N ALA A 38 5.63 -17.70 -10.71
CA ALA A 38 6.28 -18.99 -10.54
C ALA A 38 5.30 -20.03 -10.01
N HIS A 39 5.61 -21.31 -10.21
CA HIS A 39 4.85 -22.39 -9.61
C HIS A 39 5.00 -22.36 -8.08
N ALA A 40 3.91 -22.57 -7.33
CA ALA A 40 3.92 -22.52 -5.87
C ALA A 40 4.91 -23.52 -5.22
N ALA A 41 5.15 -24.67 -5.87
CA ALA A 41 6.15 -25.65 -5.44
C ALA A 41 7.61 -25.25 -5.74
N SER A 42 7.85 -24.14 -6.45
CA SER A 42 9.20 -23.66 -6.79
C SER A 42 9.31 -22.13 -6.57
N PRO A 43 9.07 -21.65 -5.33
CA PRO A 43 8.94 -20.22 -5.04
C PRO A 43 10.21 -19.42 -5.33
N TYR A 44 11.38 -20.06 -5.24
CA TYR A 44 12.69 -19.45 -5.52
C TYR A 44 12.87 -19.02 -6.99
N GLN A 45 12.03 -19.51 -7.91
CA GLN A 45 12.07 -19.09 -9.32
C GLN A 45 11.29 -17.78 -9.56
N GLY A 46 10.44 -17.39 -8.61
CA GLY A 46 9.57 -16.22 -8.67
C GLY A 46 10.00 -15.10 -7.72
N ILE A 47 9.18 -14.04 -7.72
CA ILE A 47 9.25 -12.95 -6.76
C ILE A 47 7.82 -12.76 -6.28
N ASP A 48 7.55 -13.07 -5.01
CA ASP A 48 6.20 -13.09 -4.46
C ASP A 48 5.73 -11.67 -4.06
N PRO A 49 4.80 -11.05 -4.82
CA PRO A 49 4.29 -9.73 -4.50
C PRO A 49 3.30 -9.74 -3.33
N ILE A 50 2.71 -10.89 -2.98
CA ILE A 50 1.78 -11.04 -1.86
C ILE A 50 2.53 -10.82 -0.55
N VAL A 51 3.63 -11.55 -0.35
CA VAL A 51 4.47 -11.44 0.85
C VAL A 51 5.01 -10.01 0.99
N MET A 52 5.53 -9.44 -0.09
CA MET A 52 6.03 -8.06 -0.08
C MET A 52 4.94 -7.07 0.31
N ARG A 53 3.73 -7.23 -0.22
CA ARG A 53 2.63 -6.31 0.05
C ARG A 53 2.12 -6.44 1.49
N SER A 54 2.10 -7.64 2.07
CA SER A 54 1.75 -7.86 3.48
C SER A 54 2.67 -7.08 4.42
N GLU A 55 3.97 -7.08 4.16
CA GLU A 55 4.94 -6.28 4.92
C GLU A 55 4.67 -4.78 4.78
N ILE A 56 4.28 -4.32 3.59
CA ILE A 56 3.90 -2.92 3.38
C ILE A 56 2.65 -2.56 4.18
N VAL A 57 1.64 -3.43 4.23
CA VAL A 57 0.44 -3.20 5.05
C VAL A 57 0.80 -3.06 6.52
N ASN A 58 1.66 -3.94 7.05
CA ASN A 58 2.15 -3.84 8.42
C ASN A 58 2.90 -2.53 8.65
N ALA A 59 3.79 -2.15 7.74
CA ALA A 59 4.54 -0.89 7.81
C ALA A 59 3.62 0.34 7.78
N LEU A 60 2.54 0.32 6.97
CA LEU A 60 1.56 1.41 6.92
C LEU A 60 0.85 1.61 8.26
N GLN A 61 0.59 0.55 9.03
CA GLN A 61 -0.02 0.68 10.36
C GLN A 61 0.90 1.40 11.35
N ILE A 62 2.22 1.25 11.20
CA ILE A 62 3.22 1.90 12.06
C ILE A 62 3.19 3.43 11.89
N ILE A 63 2.88 3.93 10.69
CA ILE A 63 2.88 5.38 10.39
C ILE A 63 2.02 6.16 11.37
N SER A 64 0.81 5.66 11.67
CA SER A 64 -0.13 6.29 12.61
C SER A 64 0.43 6.41 14.04
N SER A 65 1.38 5.55 14.41
CA SER A 65 1.92 5.45 15.77
C SER A 65 3.28 6.11 15.96
N ARG A 66 4.05 6.33 14.88
CA ARG A 66 5.47 6.73 14.99
C ARG A 66 5.91 7.91 14.12
N VAL A 67 5.10 8.33 13.15
CA VAL A 67 5.52 9.36 12.17
C VAL A 67 4.72 10.66 12.31
N THR A 68 3.55 10.62 12.96
CA THR A 68 2.72 11.81 13.18
C THR A 68 2.90 12.41 14.57
N ASN A 69 2.74 13.74 14.65
CA ASN A 69 2.71 14.46 15.91
C ASN A 69 1.54 13.91 16.76
N ILE A 70 1.73 13.80 18.08
CA ILE A 70 0.72 13.29 19.02
C ILE A 70 -0.57 14.13 18.98
N LEU A 71 -0.45 15.41 18.60
CA LEU A 71 -1.58 16.33 18.46
C LEU A 71 -2.34 16.19 17.12
N GLU A 72 -1.75 15.51 16.13
CA GLU A 72 -2.35 15.29 14.82
C GLU A 72 -2.94 13.87 14.74
N THR A 73 -4.20 13.77 14.34
CA THR A 73 -4.83 12.46 14.12
C THR A 73 -4.71 12.07 12.65
N ILE A 74 -3.94 11.02 12.38
CA ILE A 74 -3.90 10.37 11.07
C ILE A 74 -4.57 9.00 11.13
N VAL A 75 -5.39 8.69 10.12
CA VAL A 75 -5.99 7.38 9.93
C VAL A 75 -5.58 6.86 8.56
N VAL A 76 -4.87 5.75 8.53
CA VAL A 76 -4.50 5.04 7.29
C VAL A 76 -5.34 3.78 7.20
N THR A 77 -6.08 3.62 6.11
CA THR A 77 -6.95 2.46 5.89
C THR A 77 -6.62 1.83 4.56
N VAL A 78 -6.35 0.53 4.58
CA VAL A 78 -6.26 -0.29 3.37
C VAL A 78 -7.66 -0.79 3.04
N THR A 79 -8.16 -0.43 1.86
CA THR A 79 -9.52 -0.77 1.41
C THR A 79 -9.55 -1.83 0.32
N HIS A 80 -8.40 -2.06 -0.33
CA HIS A 80 -8.28 -3.03 -1.39
C HIS A 80 -6.93 -3.72 -1.31
N PHE A 81 -6.92 -5.04 -1.33
CA PHE A 81 -5.74 -5.88 -1.46
C PHE A 81 -6.10 -7.01 -2.43
N HIS A 82 -5.50 -7.02 -3.61
CA HIS A 82 -5.74 -8.03 -4.63
C HIS A 82 -4.41 -8.52 -5.20
N ALA A 83 -4.22 -9.82 -5.29
CA ALA A 83 -3.01 -10.44 -5.82
C ALA A 83 -3.28 -11.92 -6.11
N GLY A 84 -3.07 -12.33 -7.36
CA GLY A 84 -3.30 -13.70 -7.83
C GLY A 84 -4.78 -14.07 -8.03
N ASP A 85 -5.01 -15.02 -8.94
CA ASP A 85 -6.33 -15.53 -9.31
C ASP A 85 -6.39 -17.08 -9.28
N THR A 86 -5.30 -17.74 -8.88
CA THR A 86 -5.12 -19.19 -8.96
C THR A 86 -4.43 -19.73 -7.71
N ASP A 87 -4.75 -20.97 -7.32
CA ASP A 87 -4.31 -21.55 -6.04
C ASP A 87 -2.83 -21.98 -6.00
N ASN A 88 -2.19 -22.20 -7.16
CA ASN A 88 -0.88 -22.85 -7.25
C ASN A 88 0.17 -22.06 -8.06
N ILE A 89 -0.09 -20.78 -8.35
CA ILE A 89 0.84 -19.90 -9.06
C ILE A 89 1.06 -18.64 -8.20
N ILE A 90 2.32 -18.32 -7.94
CA ILE A 90 2.72 -17.03 -7.37
C ILE A 90 2.40 -15.95 -8.40
N SER A 91 1.63 -14.94 -8.02
CA SER A 91 1.26 -13.86 -8.94
C SER A 91 2.46 -13.03 -9.37
N ASP A 92 2.43 -12.47 -10.56
CA ASP A 92 3.42 -11.51 -11.05
C ASP A 92 3.10 -10.07 -10.62
N GLU A 93 1.94 -9.83 -10.02
CA GLU A 93 1.59 -8.53 -9.47
C GLU A 93 0.66 -8.61 -8.26
N ALA A 94 0.68 -7.53 -7.50
CA ALA A 94 -0.35 -7.25 -6.52
C ALA A 94 -0.84 -5.83 -6.75
N ILE A 95 -2.06 -5.52 -6.29
CA ILE A 95 -2.67 -4.17 -6.23
C ILE A 95 -3.15 -3.89 -4.80
N LEU A 96 -2.84 -2.71 -4.25
CA LEU A 96 -3.34 -2.22 -2.96
C LEU A 96 -3.86 -0.83 -3.17
N ARG A 97 -5.00 -0.56 -2.57
CA ARG A 97 -5.56 0.78 -2.51
C ARG A 97 -6.02 1.06 -1.09
N GLY A 98 -6.06 2.34 -0.76
CA GLY A 98 -6.45 2.79 0.55
C GLY A 98 -6.73 4.27 0.58
N THR A 99 -7.02 4.73 1.79
CA THR A 99 -7.19 6.14 2.11
C THR A 99 -6.29 6.50 3.28
N ALA A 100 -5.65 7.66 3.21
CA ALA A 100 -5.07 8.32 4.37
C ALA A 100 -5.91 9.56 4.67
N ARG A 101 -6.29 9.74 5.93
CA ARG A 101 -7.01 10.91 6.43
C ARG A 101 -6.19 11.58 7.50
N SER A 102 -6.09 12.91 7.46
CA SER A 102 -5.46 13.70 8.52
C SER A 102 -6.40 14.81 8.98
N PHE A 103 -6.49 14.99 10.30
CA PHE A 103 -7.07 16.16 10.94
C PHE A 103 -5.91 17.08 11.34
N ALA A 104 -5.39 17.80 10.35
CA ALA A 104 -4.50 18.93 10.60
C ALA A 104 -5.34 20.21 10.47
N GLU A 105 -5.12 21.17 11.37
CA GLU A 105 -5.61 22.55 11.22
C GLU A 105 -4.79 23.28 10.14
#